data_AF-L0A8U4-F1
#
_entry.id   AF-L0A8U4-F1
#
_cell.length_a   1.000
_cell.length_b   1.000
_cell.length_c   1.000
_cell.angle_alpha   90.00
_cell.angle_beta   90.00
_cell.angle_gamma   90.00
#
_symmetry.space_group_name_H-M   'P 1'
#
loop_
_entity.id
_entity.type
_entity.pdbx_description
1 polymer ?
#
loop_
_entity_poly.entity_id
_entity_poly.type
_entity_poly.pdbx_seq_one_letter_code
_entity_poly.pdbx_strand_id
1 'polypeptide(L)'
;MISTTEFEVVYEDPSNLLKGFEMIKNYIDSLNCLATKSSAWAIASCEDIFIKAKIDIEESLNLQTITKASINVKLEGNTNEIVKMTSELTKIIRDSGGGIILRS
;
A
#
# COMPACT_ATOMS: atom_id res chain seq x y z
N MET A 1 15.75 4.84 16.05
CA MET A 1 15.80 5.80 14.93
C MET A 1 14.47 5.68 14.21
N ILE A 2 13.75 6.79 14.04
CA ILE A 2 12.50 6.78 13.27
C ILE A 2 12.90 6.86 11.80
N SER A 3 12.42 5.90 11.03
CA SER A 3 12.65 5.81 9.59
C SER A 3 11.31 5.88 8.87
N THR A 4 11.38 6.18 7.57
CA THR A 4 10.21 6.25 6.70
C THR A 4 10.53 5.50 5.42
N THR A 5 9.59 4.74 4.91
CA THR A 5 9.65 4.20 3.55
C THR A 5 8.31 4.41 2.85
N GLU A 6 8.37 4.61 1.55
CA GLU A 6 7.21 4.80 0.71
C GLU A 6 7.42 4.05 -0.60
N PHE A 7 6.39 3.33 -1.03
CA PHE A 7 6.43 2.61 -2.28
C PHE A 7 5.05 2.58 -2.93
N GLU A 8 5.07 2.45 -4.25
CA GLU A 8 3.88 2.39 -5.08
C GLU A 8 3.65 0.95 -5.52
N VAL A 9 2.41 0.49 -5.40
CA VAL A 9 1.96 -0.80 -5.92
C VAL A 9 1.22 -0.59 -7.22
N VAL A 10 1.68 -1.27 -8.26
CA VAL A 10 1.11 -1.20 -9.61
C VAL A 10 0.62 -2.57 -10.05
N TYR A 11 -0.41 -2.59 -10.89
CA TYR A 11 -0.93 -3.80 -11.51
C TYR A 11 -0.96 -3.62 -13.01
N GLU A 12 -0.54 -4.64 -13.75
CA GLU A 12 -0.70 -4.67 -15.21
C GLU A 12 -2.18 -4.77 -15.59
N ASP A 13 -2.95 -5.57 -14.85
CA ASP A 13 -4.40 -5.68 -14.96
C ASP A 13 -5.08 -4.82 -13.87
N PRO A 14 -5.76 -3.71 -14.26
CA PRO A 14 -6.42 -2.81 -13.31
C PRO A 14 -7.49 -3.47 -12.44
N SER A 15 -8.06 -4.60 -12.87
CA SER A 15 -9.07 -5.33 -12.08
C SER A 15 -8.49 -5.89 -10.77
N ASN A 16 -7.17 -6.11 -10.71
CA ASN A 16 -6.49 -6.59 -9.52
C ASN A 16 -6.20 -5.48 -8.49
N LEU A 17 -6.34 -4.21 -8.84
CA LEU A 17 -6.07 -3.09 -7.93
C LEU A 17 -6.92 -3.18 -6.65
N LEU A 18 -8.23 -3.35 -6.79
CA LEU A 18 -9.15 -3.41 -5.65
C LEU A 18 -8.91 -4.66 -4.81
N LYS A 19 -8.64 -5.80 -5.46
CA LYS A 19 -8.30 -7.05 -4.77
C LYS A 19 -7.00 -6.90 -3.97
N GLY A 20 -5.97 -6.33 -4.56
CA GLY A 20 -4.70 -6.06 -3.91
C GLY A 20 -4.83 -5.10 -2.73
N PHE A 21 -5.62 -4.03 -2.90
CA PHE A 21 -5.90 -3.10 -1.81
C PHE A 21 -6.68 -3.78 -0.67
N GLU A 22 -7.62 -4.67 -0.97
CA GLU A 22 -8.31 -5.47 0.05
C GLU A 22 -7.34 -6.37 0.83
N MET A 23 -6.39 -7.01 0.15
CA MET A 23 -5.37 -7.82 0.82
C MET A 23 -4.46 -7.00 1.75
N ILE A 24 -4.11 -5.77 1.36
CA ILE A 24 -3.36 -4.84 2.23
C ILE A 24 -4.21 -4.46 3.46
N LYS A 25 -5.50 -4.17 3.28
CA LYS A 25 -6.41 -3.87 4.41
C LYS A 25 -6.55 -5.05 5.36
N ASN A 26 -6.72 -6.27 4.84
CA ASN A 26 -6.79 -7.48 5.65
C ASN A 26 -5.50 -7.72 6.45
N TYR A 27 -4.36 -7.43 5.83
CA TYR A 27 -3.08 -7.46 6.55
C TYR A 27 -3.06 -6.42 7.67
N ILE A 28 -3.45 -5.18 7.41
CA ILE A 28 -3.55 -4.13 8.44
C ILE A 28 -4.46 -4.56 9.60
N ASP A 29 -5.61 -5.16 9.29
CA ASP A 29 -6.55 -5.67 10.30
C ASP A 29 -5.93 -6.77 11.17
N SER A 30 -4.99 -7.55 10.62
CA SER A 30 -4.30 -8.62 11.36
C SER A 30 -3.26 -8.11 12.36
N LEU A 31 -2.86 -6.83 12.28
CA LEU A 31 -1.77 -6.27 13.10
C LEU A 31 -2.18 -5.94 14.54
N ASN A 32 -3.43 -6.13 14.95
CA ASN A 32 -3.95 -5.78 16.28
C ASN A 32 -3.67 -4.32 16.68
N CYS A 33 -3.71 -3.40 15.70
CA CYS A 33 -3.43 -1.97 15.89
C CYS A 33 -4.72 -1.14 15.87
N LEU A 34 -4.62 0.14 16.27
CA LEU A 34 -5.69 1.10 16.02
C LEU A 34 -5.72 1.44 14.53
N ALA A 35 -6.75 0.96 13.82
CA ALA A 35 -6.89 1.12 12.39
C ALA A 35 -8.21 1.79 12.00
N THR A 36 -8.15 2.67 11.00
CA THR A 36 -9.31 3.27 10.36
C THR A 36 -9.17 3.10 8.85
N LYS A 37 -10.27 2.73 8.17
CA LYS A 37 -10.26 2.41 6.75
C LYS A 37 -11.49 2.93 6.03
N SER A 38 -11.34 3.12 4.73
CA SER A 38 -12.36 3.50 3.76
C SER A 38 -12.21 2.64 2.50
N SER A 39 -13.01 2.91 1.47
CA SER A 39 -12.92 2.26 0.16
C SER A 39 -11.60 2.52 -0.55
N ALA A 40 -10.98 3.70 -0.34
CA ALA A 40 -9.78 4.14 -1.07
C ALA A 40 -8.56 4.43 -0.18
N TRP A 41 -8.65 4.25 1.14
CA TRP A 41 -7.53 4.46 2.04
C TRP A 41 -7.65 3.62 3.31
N ALA A 42 -6.52 3.31 3.93
CA ALA A 42 -6.41 2.66 5.22
C ALA A 42 -5.23 3.24 6.00
N ILE A 43 -5.43 3.47 7.28
CA ILE A 43 -4.41 4.00 8.18
C ILE A 43 -4.39 3.14 9.43
N ALA A 44 -3.20 2.81 9.92
CA ALA A 44 -3.00 2.05 11.15
C ALA A 44 -1.91 2.69 12.01
N SER A 45 -2.16 2.76 13.31
CA SER A 45 -1.17 3.17 14.31
C SER A 45 -0.95 2.02 15.28
N CYS A 46 0.23 1.41 15.20
CA CYS A 46 0.73 0.41 16.13
C CYS A 46 1.70 1.09 17.12
N GLU A 47 2.25 0.32 18.08
CA GLU A 47 3.19 0.84 19.07
C GLU A 47 4.46 1.42 18.44
N ASP A 48 5.06 0.69 17.48
CA ASP A 48 6.36 1.04 16.87
C ASP A 48 6.29 1.44 15.40
N ILE A 49 5.10 1.43 14.80
CA ILE A 49 4.93 1.66 13.37
C ILE A 49 3.57 2.25 13.03
N PHE A 50 3.60 3.16 12.08
CA PHE A 50 2.45 3.83 11.53
C PHE A 50 2.38 3.57 10.03
N ILE A 51 1.19 3.20 9.55
CA ILE A 51 0.93 2.69 8.21
C ILE A 51 -0.10 3.57 7.53
N LYS A 52 0.18 4.01 6.31
CA LYS A 52 -0.80 4.63 5.41
C LYS A 52 -0.81 3.84 4.11
N ALA A 53 -1.98 3.45 3.65
CA ALA A 53 -2.20 2.89 2.33
C ALA A 53 -3.33 3.66 1.65
N LYS A 54 -3.15 4.06 0.38
CA LYS A 54 -4.13 4.85 -0.36
C LYS A 54 -4.13 4.45 -1.82
N ILE A 55 -5.32 4.36 -2.42
CA ILE A 55 -5.46 4.28 -3.87
C ILE A 55 -5.27 5.67 -4.47
N ASP A 56 -4.31 5.79 -5.37
CA ASP A 56 -4.08 6.97 -6.19
C ASP A 56 -4.58 6.71 -7.62
N ILE A 57 -5.33 7.69 -8.15
CA ILE A 57 -5.89 7.65 -9.51
C ILE A 57 -5.30 8.83 -10.26
N GLU A 58 -4.47 8.56 -11.27
CA GLU A 58 -3.97 9.57 -12.20
C GLU A 58 -4.91 9.63 -13.42
N GLU A 59 -5.70 10.70 -13.50
CA GLU A 59 -6.45 11.04 -14.71
C GLU A 59 -5.53 11.76 -15.70
N SER A 60 -5.20 11.11 -16.82
CA SER A 60 -4.53 11.78 -17.94
C SER A 60 -5.57 12.48 -18.83
N LEU A 61 -5.49 13.80 -18.94
CA LEU A 61 -6.46 14.65 -19.65
C LEU A 61 -6.39 14.61 -21.19
N ASN A 62 -5.60 13.70 -21.80
CA ASN A 62 -5.43 13.65 -23.25
C ASN A 62 -5.83 12.30 -23.86
N LEU A 63 -6.93 12.35 -24.64
CA LEU A 63 -7.36 11.54 -25.79
C LEU A 63 -6.73 10.13 -25.97
N GLN A 64 -6.89 9.24 -24.98
CA GLN A 64 -7.01 7.76 -25.14
C GLN A 64 -7.22 7.00 -23.80
N THR A 65 -7.69 7.70 -22.75
CA THR A 65 -8.12 7.19 -21.42
C THR A 65 -7.50 5.85 -20.99
N ILE A 66 -6.21 5.89 -20.64
CA ILE A 66 -5.64 4.92 -19.69
C ILE A 66 -5.65 5.64 -18.33
N THR A 67 -6.65 5.32 -17.50
CA THR A 67 -6.63 5.73 -16.09
C THR A 67 -5.59 4.86 -15.40
N LYS A 68 -4.43 5.45 -15.08
CA LYS A 68 -3.41 4.73 -14.29
C LYS A 68 -3.82 4.83 -12.83
N ALA A 69 -4.02 3.69 -12.20
CA ALA A 69 -4.35 3.61 -10.78
C ALA A 69 -3.31 2.77 -10.07
N SER A 70 -2.91 3.21 -8.88
CA SER A 70 -1.90 2.54 -8.06
C SER A 70 -2.26 2.64 -6.59
N ILE A 71 -1.54 1.90 -5.75
CA ILE A 71 -1.68 1.99 -4.29
C ILE A 71 -0.39 2.56 -3.74
N ASN A 72 -0.43 3.74 -3.16
CA ASN A 72 0.67 4.27 -2.39
C ASN A 72 0.64 3.68 -0.98
N VAL A 73 1.77 3.15 -0.52
CA VAL A 73 1.95 2.65 0.83
C VAL A 73 3.13 3.36 1.48
N LYS A 74 2.88 3.90 2.67
CA LYS A 74 3.88 4.59 3.48
C LYS A 74 3.94 3.97 4.87
N LEU A 75 5.16 3.68 5.32
CA LEU A 75 5.45 3.19 6.67
C LEU A 75 6.38 4.17 7.37
N GLU A 76 6.05 4.53 8.61
CA GLU A 76 6.82 5.43 9.46
C GLU A 76 6.99 4.77 10.83
N GLY A 77 8.23 4.62 11.33
CA GLY A 77 8.44 3.90 12.59
C GLY A 77 9.85 3.34 12.79
N ASN A 78 9.95 2.32 13.64
CA ASN A 78 11.18 1.59 13.89
C ASN A 78 11.68 0.91 12.61
N THR A 79 12.96 1.06 12.28
CA THR A 79 13.58 0.49 11.08
C THR A 79 13.37 -1.03 10.97
N ASN A 80 13.45 -1.77 12.08
CA ASN A 80 13.27 -3.22 12.07
C ASN A 80 11.83 -3.61 11.72
N GLU A 81 10.85 -2.89 12.29
CA GLU A 81 9.44 -3.10 11.97
C GLU A 81 9.13 -2.72 10.52
N ILE A 82 9.71 -1.63 10.01
CA ILE A 82 9.56 -1.24 8.60
C ILE A 82 10.08 -2.34 7.68
N VAL A 83 11.26 -2.90 7.94
CA VAL A 83 11.83 -3.97 7.11
C VAL A 83 10.94 -5.21 7.12
N LYS A 84 10.48 -5.62 8.31
CA LYS A 84 9.56 -6.77 8.46
C LYS A 84 8.27 -6.55 7.69
N MET A 85 7.60 -5.42 7.91
CA MET A 85 6.33 -5.11 7.24
C MET A 85 6.50 -4.95 5.73
N THR A 86 7.59 -4.34 5.27
CA THR A 86 7.89 -4.24 3.84
C THR A 86 8.03 -5.62 3.21
N SER A 87 8.67 -6.58 3.89
CA SER A 87 8.79 -7.96 3.41
C SER A 87 7.42 -8.65 3.30
N GLU A 88 6.58 -8.52 4.33
CA GLU A 88 5.24 -9.11 4.37
C GLU A 88 4.32 -8.50 3.30
N LEU A 89 4.32 -7.16 3.18
CA LEU A 89 3.59 -6.44 2.14
C LEU A 89 4.08 -6.82 0.74
N THR A 90 5.39 -6.95 0.53
CA THR A 90 5.95 -7.42 -0.75
C THR A 90 5.40 -8.78 -1.15
N LYS A 91 5.28 -9.70 -0.19
CA LYS A 91 4.68 -11.01 -0.43
C LYS A 91 3.20 -10.89 -0.80
N ILE A 92 2.43 -10.13 -0.02
CA ILE A 92 0.99 -9.89 -0.27
C ILE A 92 0.75 -9.31 -1.66
N ILE A 93 1.54 -8.29 -2.02
CA ILE A 93 1.44 -7.60 -3.30
C ILE A 93 1.73 -8.55 -4.46
N ARG A 94 2.81 -9.32 -4.36
CA ARG A 94 3.14 -10.33 -5.38
C ARG A 94 2.04 -11.39 -5.51
N ASP A 95 1.51 -11.87 -4.38
CA ASP A 95 0.46 -12.90 -4.37
C ASP A 95 -0.88 -12.35 -4.93
N SER A 96 -1.08 -11.03 -4.89
CA SER A 96 -2.20 -10.34 -5.53
C SER A 96 -2.00 -10.05 -7.03
N GLY A 97 -0.82 -10.35 -7.59
CA GLY A 97 -0.46 -10.09 -8.99
C GLY A 97 0.07 -8.68 -9.25
N GLY A 98 0.46 -7.95 -8.20
CA GLY A 98 1.02 -6.60 -8.28
C GLY A 98 2.55 -6.57 -8.25
N GLY A 99 3.10 -5.45 -8.70
CA GLY A 99 4.51 -5.10 -8.59
C GLY A 99 4.72 -3.89 -7.67
N ILE A 100 5.93 -3.74 -7.14
CA ILE A 100 6.33 -2.59 -6.31
C ILE A 100 7.29 -1.70 -7.10
N ILE A 101 7.02 -0.40 -7.10
CA ILE A 101 7.92 0.65 -7.53
C ILE A 101 8.36 1.43 -6.29
N LEU A 102 9.66 1.42 -6.01
CA LEU A 102 10.23 2.25 -4.96
C LEU A 102 10.20 3.70 -5.40
N ARG A 103 9.63 4.59 -4.58
CA ARG A 103 9.70 6.03 -4.83
C ARG A 103 10.96 6.58 -4.15
N SER A 104 11.87 7.11 -4.96
CA SER A 104 13.12 7.76 -4.54
C SER A 104 12.90 9.18 -4.09
#